data_AF-A0A7J6D780-F1
#
_entry.id   AF-A0A7J6D780-F1
#
_cell.length_a   1.000
_cell.length_b   1.000
_cell.length_c   1.000
_cell.angle_alpha   90.00
_cell.angle_beta   90.00
_cell.angle_gamma   90.00
#
_symmetry.space_group_name_H-M   'P 1'
#
loop_
_entity.id
_entity.type
_entity.pdbx_description
1 polymer ?
#
loop_
_entity_poly.entity_id
_entity_poly.type
_entity_poly.pdbx_seq_one_letter_code
_entity_poly.pdbx_strand_id
1 'polypeptide(L)'
;MSCDFGSINSKGESLLGVRLTDNLLVRHPSFDQQHIAAMSLPWKETEKSTRDVQRFCDKVRPDLEKRIGPKSVFTTLNFRAADTEIQYIAKVHVGENDCAHVKISQTLPCYGGEVKMLDFQFPKKREDEIEPF
;
A
#
# COMPACT_ATOMS: atom_id res chain seq x y z
N MET A 1 17.14 55.56 5.31
CA MET A 1 16.12 56.61 5.08
C MET A 1 16.62 57.53 3.99
N SER A 2 16.12 57.38 2.77
CA SER A 2 15.60 58.48 1.97
C SER A 2 14.85 57.85 0.81
N CYS A 3 13.61 58.27 0.66
CA CYS A 3 12.67 57.82 -0.35
C CYS A 3 12.56 58.93 -1.38
N ASP A 4 12.54 58.59 -2.68
CA ASP A 4 12.00 59.42 -3.76
C ASP A 4 11.35 58.44 -4.75
N PHE A 5 10.01 58.32 -4.87
CA PHE A 5 9.07 59.15 -5.66
C PHE A 5 9.61 59.43 -7.07
N GLY A 6 9.01 59.05 -8.19
CA GLY A 6 7.72 58.44 -8.53
C GLY A 6 7.50 58.64 -10.04
N SER A 7 6.53 57.95 -10.66
CA SER A 7 5.62 58.51 -11.68
C SER A 7 4.80 57.46 -12.44
N ILE A 8 3.50 57.51 -12.14
CA ILE A 8 2.30 57.50 -12.99
C ILE A 8 2.32 57.01 -14.47
N ASN A 9 1.38 56.08 -14.71
CA ASN A 9 0.27 56.07 -15.69
C ASN A 9 0.45 55.87 -17.22
N SER A 10 -0.29 54.85 -17.68
CA SER A 10 -1.34 54.88 -18.71
C SER A 10 -0.96 55.12 -20.18
N LYS A 11 -1.18 54.09 -21.00
CA LYS A 11 -2.01 54.05 -22.23
C LYS A 11 -1.46 53.05 -23.25
N GLY A 12 -2.35 52.29 -23.89
CA GLY A 12 -2.08 51.71 -25.20
C GLY A 12 -2.54 50.27 -25.39
N GLU A 13 -3.80 50.09 -25.77
CA GLU A 13 -4.28 48.94 -26.56
C GLU A 13 -3.40 48.81 -27.84
N SER A 14 -3.22 47.67 -28.52
CA SER A 14 -4.25 46.73 -28.96
C SER A 14 -3.64 45.48 -29.68
N LEU A 15 -4.46 44.41 -29.72
CA LEU A 15 -4.63 43.38 -30.77
C LEU A 15 -3.53 42.32 -31.03
N LEU A 16 -3.86 41.04 -30.79
CA LEU A 16 -4.21 40.06 -31.85
C LEU A 16 -4.41 38.62 -31.29
N GLY A 17 -5.53 37.96 -31.67
CA GLY A 17 -5.70 36.49 -31.76
C GLY A 17 -5.75 35.72 -30.42
N VAL A 18 -6.66 34.78 -30.15
CA VAL A 18 -7.34 33.81 -31.00
C VAL A 18 -8.65 33.43 -30.31
N ARG A 19 -9.75 33.40 -31.08
CA ARG A 19 -11.01 32.76 -30.68
C ARG A 19 -10.81 31.25 -30.61
N LEU A 20 -11.07 30.64 -29.46
CA LEU A 20 -11.42 29.22 -29.39
C LEU A 20 -12.84 29.14 -28.84
N THR A 21 -13.72 28.65 -29.71
CA THR A 21 -15.15 28.43 -29.48
C THR A 21 -15.38 27.38 -28.42
N ASP A 22 -16.26 27.71 -27.48
CA ASP A 22 -16.83 26.80 -26.49
C ASP A 22 -17.42 25.55 -27.16
N ASN A 23 -16.83 24.39 -26.89
CA ASN A 23 -17.37 23.10 -27.34
C ASN A 23 -17.76 22.26 -26.11
N LEU A 24 -19.05 22.35 -25.82
CA LEU A 24 -19.98 21.29 -25.40
C LEU A 24 -19.47 20.18 -24.46
N LEU A 25 -19.92 20.31 -23.20
CA LEU A 25 -20.36 19.26 -22.28
C LEU A 25 -20.58 17.86 -22.92
N VAL A 26 -19.75 16.89 -22.49
CA VAL A 26 -20.22 15.52 -22.20
C VAL A 26 -19.70 15.15 -20.82
N ARG A 27 -20.63 15.01 -19.88
CA ARG A 27 -20.39 14.52 -18.52
C ARG A 27 -20.72 13.02 -18.43
N HIS A 28 -19.89 12.33 -17.64
CA HIS A 28 -20.03 11.02 -16.97
C HIS A 28 -19.61 9.74 -17.71
N PRO A 29 -19.15 8.70 -16.98
CA PRO A 29 -19.12 8.57 -15.51
C PRO A 29 -17.71 8.46 -14.90
N SER A 30 -17.71 8.79 -13.61
CA SER A 30 -16.71 8.50 -12.58
C SER A 30 -16.01 7.15 -12.77
N PHE A 31 -14.81 7.19 -13.31
CA PHE A 31 -13.79 6.22 -12.93
C PHE A 31 -13.10 6.87 -11.74
N ASP A 32 -13.36 6.38 -10.52
CA ASP A 32 -12.66 6.84 -9.32
C ASP A 32 -11.18 6.54 -9.49
N GLN A 33 -10.46 7.46 -10.13
CA GLN A 33 -9.03 7.51 -10.18
C GLN A 33 -8.53 8.15 -8.89
N GLN A 34 -8.93 7.54 -7.77
CA GLN A 34 -8.36 7.81 -6.47
C GLN A 34 -7.76 6.49 -6.00
N HIS A 35 -6.49 6.31 -6.34
CA HIS A 35 -5.41 5.73 -5.54
C HIS A 35 -4.27 5.34 -6.50
N ILE A 36 -3.58 6.35 -7.05
CA ILE A 36 -2.18 6.18 -7.41
C ILE A 36 -1.41 6.20 -6.08
N ALA A 37 -1.57 5.13 -5.29
CA ALA A 37 -0.68 4.87 -4.17
C ALA A 37 0.65 4.37 -4.77
N ALA A 38 1.74 4.96 -4.28
CA ALA A 38 3.12 4.68 -4.64
C ALA A 38 3.36 3.22 -5.07
N MET A 39 3.94 3.01 -6.26
CA MET A 39 4.42 1.76 -6.89
C MET A 39 4.48 0.50 -6.00
N SER A 40 3.32 0.06 -5.52
CA SER A 40 3.14 -1.16 -4.76
C SER A 40 2.83 -2.24 -5.78
N LEU A 41 3.42 -3.42 -5.61
CA LEU A 41 3.17 -4.57 -6.48
C LEU A 41 1.64 -4.74 -6.66
N PRO A 42 1.14 -5.15 -7.83
CA PRO A 42 -0.25 -5.55 -7.94
C PRO A 42 -0.51 -6.71 -6.97
N TRP A 43 -1.46 -6.53 -6.06
CA TRP A 43 -1.87 -7.51 -5.04
C TRP A 43 -3.20 -8.13 -5.42
N LYS A 44 -3.29 -9.45 -5.25
CA LYS A 44 -4.53 -10.20 -5.39
C LYS A 44 -5.50 -9.88 -4.26
N GLU A 45 -6.76 -10.24 -4.50
CA GLU A 45 -7.79 -10.24 -3.47
C GLU A 45 -7.41 -11.13 -2.28
N THR A 46 -8.07 -10.89 -1.16
CA THR A 46 -7.80 -11.63 0.08
C THR A 46 -8.33 -13.06 -0.01
N GLU A 47 -7.46 -14.03 0.24
CA GLU A 47 -7.79 -15.45 0.25
C GLU A 47 -7.67 -16.04 1.65
N LYS A 48 -8.38 -17.15 1.89
CA LYS A 48 -8.27 -17.91 3.14
C LYS A 48 -6.90 -18.59 3.21
N SER A 49 -6.30 -18.61 4.39
CA SER A 49 -4.99 -19.25 4.57
C SER A 49 -4.98 -20.73 4.20
N THR A 50 -3.86 -21.15 3.61
CA THR A 50 -3.55 -22.54 3.27
C THR A 50 -2.44 -23.07 4.19
N ARG A 51 -2.22 -24.39 4.16
CA ARG A 51 -1.14 -25.02 4.97
C ARG A 51 0.25 -24.48 4.63
N ASP A 52 0.50 -24.14 3.36
CA ASP A 52 1.80 -23.62 2.94
C ASP A 52 2.03 -22.20 3.46
N VAL A 53 1.02 -21.33 3.39
CA VAL A 53 1.12 -19.97 3.92
C VAL A 53 1.31 -19.98 5.44
N GLN A 54 0.59 -20.84 6.16
CA GLN A 54 0.84 -21.06 7.59
C GLN A 54 2.29 -21.46 7.85
N ARG A 55 2.81 -22.43 7.09
CA ARG A 55 4.21 -22.89 7.23
C ARG A 55 5.21 -21.77 6.97
N PHE A 56 4.94 -20.87 6.04
CA PHE A 56 5.79 -19.70 5.80
C PHE A 56 5.73 -18.71 6.97
N CYS A 57 4.54 -18.47 7.53
CA CYS A 57 4.37 -17.66 8.73
C CYS A 57 5.13 -18.28 9.92
N ASP A 58 5.07 -19.60 10.11
CA ASP A 58 5.77 -20.30 11.18
C ASP A 58 7.30 -20.16 11.06
N LYS A 59 7.84 -20.13 9.84
CA LYS A 59 9.29 -19.89 9.61
C LYS A 59 9.72 -18.50 10.06
N VAL A 60 8.88 -17.48 9.88
CA VAL A 60 9.19 -16.10 10.24
C VAL A 60 8.74 -15.73 11.66
N ARG A 61 7.97 -16.60 12.33
CA ARG A 61 7.49 -16.41 13.69
C ARG A 61 8.61 -16.00 14.67
N PRO A 62 9.79 -16.64 14.70
CA PRO A 62 10.85 -16.24 15.63
C PRO A 62 11.28 -14.79 15.45
N ASP A 63 11.28 -14.28 14.21
CA ASP A 63 11.68 -12.91 13.92
C ASP A 63 10.59 -11.89 14.28
N LEU A 64 9.32 -12.29 14.17
CA LEU A 64 8.21 -11.47 14.66
C LEU A 64 8.19 -11.43 16.19
N GLU A 65 8.28 -12.58 16.86
CA GLU A 65 8.23 -12.68 18.33
C GLU A 65 9.41 -11.96 19.01
N LYS A 66 10.59 -11.90 18.37
CA LYS A 66 11.69 -11.05 18.84
C LYS A 66 11.31 -9.56 18.91
N ARG A 67 10.37 -9.10 18.08
CA ARG A 67 9.96 -7.69 17.97
C ARG A 67 8.73 -7.35 18.81
N ILE A 68 7.77 -8.28 18.91
CA ILE A 68 6.48 -8.03 19.59
C ILE A 68 6.29 -8.88 20.86
N GLY A 69 7.31 -9.61 21.27
CA GLY A 69 7.27 -10.57 22.37
C GLY A 69 6.73 -11.95 21.97
N PRO A 70 6.98 -12.98 22.78
CA PRO A 70 6.52 -14.35 22.54
C PRO A 70 4.98 -14.42 22.52
N LYS A 71 4.43 -15.26 21.64
CA LYS A 71 2.98 -15.42 21.47
C LYS A 71 2.58 -16.87 21.73
N SER A 72 1.47 -17.08 22.44
CA SER A 72 0.96 -18.43 22.74
C SER A 72 0.22 -19.05 21.55
N VAL A 73 -0.35 -18.22 20.69
CA VAL A 73 -1.09 -18.60 19.49
C VAL A 73 -0.39 -17.99 18.27
N PHE A 74 -0.39 -18.70 17.16
CA PHE A 74 0.18 -18.22 15.90
C PHE A 74 -0.54 -18.85 14.71
N THR A 75 -1.76 -18.39 14.45
CA THR A 75 -2.63 -18.97 13.43
C THR A 75 -2.88 -17.99 12.31
N THR A 76 -2.42 -18.32 11.10
CA THR A 76 -2.67 -17.53 9.90
C THR A 76 -4.13 -17.73 9.47
N LEU A 77 -4.85 -16.62 9.34
CA LEU A 77 -6.27 -16.62 9.01
C LEU A 77 -6.47 -16.47 7.50
N ASN A 78 -5.90 -15.40 6.94
CA ASN A 78 -6.11 -14.95 5.58
C ASN A 78 -4.79 -14.36 5.03
N PHE A 79 -4.68 -14.21 3.72
CA PHE A 79 -3.53 -13.55 3.11
C PHE A 79 -3.88 -12.86 1.79
N ARG A 80 -3.03 -11.94 1.35
CA ARG A 80 -2.95 -11.44 -0.02
C ARG A 80 -1.63 -11.87 -0.63
N ALA A 81 -1.62 -12.23 -1.91
CA ALA A 81 -0.41 -12.54 -2.66
C ALA A 81 -0.12 -11.44 -3.70
N ALA A 82 1.16 -11.19 -3.97
CA ALA A 82 1.53 -10.36 -5.11
C ALA A 82 1.38 -11.15 -6.42
N ASP A 83 1.05 -10.47 -7.52
CA ASP A 83 0.96 -11.09 -8.85
C ASP A 83 2.33 -11.30 -9.50
N THR A 84 3.30 -10.47 -9.14
CA THR A 84 4.59 -10.38 -9.84
C THR A 84 5.73 -11.09 -9.11
N GLU A 85 5.59 -11.36 -7.82
CA GLU A 85 6.63 -11.95 -6.97
C GLU A 85 6.03 -12.97 -5.99
N ILE A 86 6.86 -13.86 -5.46
CA ILE A 86 6.44 -14.77 -4.38
C ILE A 86 6.49 -14.02 -3.06
N GLN A 87 5.52 -13.11 -2.90
CA GLN A 87 5.36 -12.27 -1.72
C GLN A 87 3.92 -12.35 -1.21
N TYR A 88 3.78 -12.36 0.11
CA TYR A 88 2.49 -12.48 0.79
C TYR A 88 2.38 -11.43 1.88
N ILE A 89 1.17 -10.92 2.11
CA ILE A 89 0.81 -10.26 3.37
C ILE A 89 -0.20 -11.15 4.05
N ALA A 90 0.20 -11.73 5.17
CA ALA A 90 -0.59 -12.69 5.92
C ALA A 90 -1.13 -12.07 7.20
N LYS A 91 -2.42 -12.27 7.48
CA LYS A 91 -3.03 -11.92 8.75
C LYS A 91 -2.92 -13.10 9.72
N VAL A 92 -2.18 -12.91 10.80
CA VAL A 92 -1.88 -13.94 11.80
C VAL A 92 -2.52 -13.57 13.13
N HIS A 93 -3.36 -14.44 13.67
CA HIS A 93 -3.85 -14.34 15.05
C HIS A 93 -2.74 -14.72 16.02
N VAL A 94 -2.42 -13.81 16.93
CA VAL A 94 -1.27 -13.92 17.84
C VAL A 94 -1.67 -14.00 19.33
N GLY A 95 -2.96 -14.20 19.62
CA GLY A 95 -3.49 -14.30 20.98
C GLY A 95 -4.59 -13.28 21.26
N GLU A 96 -5.43 -13.59 22.24
CA GLU A 96 -6.62 -12.79 22.60
C GLU A 96 -7.40 -12.36 21.34
N ASN A 97 -7.53 -11.05 21.12
CA ASN A 97 -8.17 -10.43 19.96
C ASN A 97 -7.19 -9.71 19.03
N ASP A 98 -5.88 -9.96 19.19
CA ASP A 98 -4.84 -9.30 18.42
C ASP A 98 -4.34 -10.15 17.25
N CYS A 99 -4.12 -9.46 16.15
CA CYS A 99 -3.53 -9.96 14.93
C CYS A 99 -2.25 -9.19 14.61
N ALA A 100 -1.38 -9.83 13.84
CA ALA A 100 -0.29 -9.18 13.12
C ALA A 100 -0.55 -9.33 11.62
N HIS A 101 -0.31 -8.28 10.84
CA HIS A 101 -0.20 -8.41 9.38
C HIS A 101 1.29 -8.54 9.06
N VAL A 102 1.70 -9.64 8.46
CA VAL A 102 3.11 -9.98 8.25
C VAL A 102 3.38 -10.07 6.76
N LYS A 103 4.32 -9.26 6.28
CA LYS A 103 4.79 -9.28 4.89
C LYS A 103 5.96 -10.24 4.76
N ILE A 104 5.81 -11.23 3.91
CA ILE A 104 6.74 -12.35 3.76
C ILE A 104 7.15 -12.44 2.30
N SER A 105 8.44 -12.61 2.02
CA SER A 105 8.93 -13.00 0.70
C SER A 105 9.49 -14.41 0.73
N GLN A 106 9.39 -15.08 -0.40
CA GLN A 106 10.05 -16.35 -0.65
C GLN A 106 10.90 -16.24 -1.91
N THR A 107 12.16 -16.66 -1.80
CA THR A 107 13.02 -16.82 -2.99
C THR A 107 12.53 -17.99 -3.83
N LEU A 108 12.80 -17.98 -5.14
CA LEU A 108 12.38 -19.07 -6.02
C LEU A 108 12.97 -20.41 -5.53
N PRO A 109 12.28 -21.54 -5.73
CA PRO A 109 12.77 -22.86 -5.30
C PRO A 109 14.15 -23.22 -5.86
N CYS A 110 14.48 -22.81 -7.08
CA CYS A 110 15.80 -23.03 -7.69
C CYS A 110 16.94 -22.28 -6.98
N TYR A 111 16.62 -21.24 -6.20
CA TYR A 111 17.56 -20.47 -5.37
C TYR A 111 17.47 -20.85 -3.89
N GLY A 112 16.83 -21.96 -3.55
CA GLY A 112 16.78 -22.51 -2.19
C GLY A 112 15.47 -22.28 -1.43
N GLY A 113 14.54 -21.49 -1.97
CA GLY A 113 13.19 -21.35 -1.38
C GLY A 113 13.17 -20.70 0.02
N GLU A 114 14.20 -19.92 0.34
CA GLU A 114 14.34 -19.19 1.60
C GLU A 114 13.16 -18.24 1.81
N VAL A 115 12.63 -18.21 3.03
CA VAL A 115 11.48 -17.41 3.44
C VAL A 115 11.95 -16.34 4.42
N LYS A 116 11.60 -15.07 4.18
CA LYS A 116 11.99 -13.93 5.02
C LYS A 116 10.80 -13.06 5.36
N MET A 117 10.78 -12.54 6.59
CA MET A 117 9.89 -11.44 6.94
C MET A 117 10.48 -10.14 6.40
N LEU A 118 9.72 -9.45 5.56
CA LEU A 118 10.12 -8.14 5.05
C LEU A 118 9.68 -7.03 5.99
N ASP A 119 8.43 -7.08 6.44
CA ASP A 119 7.84 -6.06 7.29
C ASP A 119 6.61 -6.61 8.04
N PHE A 120 6.10 -5.87 9.03
CA PHE A 120 4.91 -6.25 9.78
C PHE A 120 4.17 -5.04 10.36
N GLN A 121 2.86 -5.22 10.58
CA GLN A 121 2.03 -4.30 11.35
C GLN A 121 1.47 -5.01 12.58
N PHE A 122 1.61 -4.36 13.73
CA PHE A 122 1.08 -4.83 15.02
C PHE A 122 0.89 -3.63 15.97
N PRO A 123 -0.18 -3.58 16.78
CA PRO A 123 -1.30 -4.52 16.83
C PRO A 123 -2.35 -4.26 15.73
N LYS A 124 -2.96 -5.34 15.23
CA LYS A 124 -4.13 -5.31 14.32
C LYS A 124 -5.27 -6.09 14.94
N LYS A 125 -6.50 -5.90 14.46
CA LYS A 125 -7.69 -6.64 14.92
C LYS A 125 -8.17 -7.67 13.90
N ARG A 126 -9.05 -8.59 14.29
CA ARG A 126 -9.59 -9.64 13.41
C ARG A 126 -10.48 -9.08 12.30
N GLU A 127 -11.00 -7.88 12.50
CA GLU A 127 -11.86 -7.14 11.57
C GLU A 127 -11.04 -6.30 10.59
N ASP A 128 -9.77 -5.98 10.91
CA ASP A 128 -8.92 -5.17 10.04
C ASP A 128 -8.64 -5.86 8.70
N GLU A 129 -8.94 -5.19 7.59
CA GLU A 129 -8.61 -5.70 6.27
C GLU A 129 -7.10 -5.66 6.00
N ILE A 130 -6.65 -6.57 5.13
CA ILE A 130 -5.24 -6.65 4.75
C ILE A 130 -4.97 -5.61 3.66
N GLU A 131 -4.53 -4.42 4.07
CA GLU A 131 -4.04 -3.42 3.13
C GLU A 131 -2.53 -3.61 2.85
N PRO A 132 -2.08 -3.43 1.59
CA PRO A 132 -0.66 -3.42 1.27
C PRO A 132 0.13 -2.35 2.01
N PHE A 133 1.33 -2.70 2.47
CA PHE A 133 2.30 -1.81 3.11
C PHE A 133 3.73 -2.16 2.70
#